data_AF-A0A655FK15-F1
#
_entry.id   AF-A0A655FK15-F1
#
_cell.length_a   1.000
_cell.length_b   1.000
_cell.length_c   1.000
_cell.angle_alpha   90.00
_cell.angle_beta   90.00
_cell.angle_gamma   90.00
#
_symmetry.space_group_name_H-M   'P 1'
#
loop_
_entity.id
_entity.type
_entity.pdbx_description
1 polymer ?
#
loop_
_entity_poly.entity_id
_entity_poly.type
_entity_poly.pdbx_seq_one_letter_code
_entity_poly.pdbx_strand_id
1 'polypeptide(L)' 'MLETAASLREPHRVCRYLEDLAGDYHRFYDSCRVLPQGDEQPTDLHTARLALCQATRQVIANGLAIIGVTAPERM' A
#
# COMPACT_ATOMS: atom_id res chain seq x y z
N MET A 1 6.42 -10.81 10.23
CA MET A 1 7.49 -10.19 9.40
C MET A 1 8.28 -9.16 10.20
N LEU A 2 7.66 -8.08 10.69
CA LEU A 2 8.36 -7.04 11.47
C LEU A 2 9.08 -7.57 12.72
N GLU A 3 8.43 -8.42 13.52
CA GLU A 3 9.05 -9.07 14.68
C GLU A 3 10.32 -9.86 14.31
N THR A 4 10.27 -10.59 13.19
CA THR A 4 11.40 -11.36 12.67
C THR A 4 12.54 -10.43 12.22
N ALA A 5 12.22 -9.38 11.46
CA ALA A 5 13.19 -8.39 11.01
C ALA A 5 13.87 -7.68 12.20
N ALA A 6 13.12 -7.37 13.26
CA ALA A 6 13.66 -6.79 14.48
C ALA A 6 14.56 -7.78 15.25
N SER A 7 14.09 -9.01 15.46
CA SER A 7 14.80 -10.03 16.23
C SER A 7 16.12 -10.44 15.59
N LEU A 8 16.15 -10.52 14.26
CA LEU A 8 17.35 -10.87 13.49
C LEU A 8 18.20 -9.66 13.10
N ARG A 9 17.75 -8.43 13.39
CA ARG A 9 18.40 -7.18 12.98
C ARG A 9 18.59 -7.07 11.45
N GLU A 10 17.54 -7.42 10.72
CA GLU A 10 17.52 -7.48 9.25
C GLU A 10 16.54 -6.45 8.67
N PRO A 11 16.86 -5.14 8.72
CA PRO A 11 15.94 -4.07 8.27
C PRO A 11 15.62 -4.14 6.78
N HIS A 12 16.51 -4.74 5.97
CA HIS A 12 16.30 -4.95 4.54
C HIS A 12 15.03 -5.77 4.22
N ARG A 13 14.57 -6.62 5.14
CA ARG A 13 13.31 -7.36 4.98
C ARG A 13 12.09 -6.43 4.92
N VAL A 14 12.13 -5.31 5.63
CA VAL A 14 11.06 -4.30 5.59
C VAL A 14 11.05 -3.62 4.23
N CYS A 15 12.22 -3.20 3.72
CA CYS A 15 12.34 -2.62 2.38
C CYS A 15 11.81 -3.59 1.32
N ARG A 16 12.22 -4.87 1.39
CA ARG A 16 11.78 -5.87 0.42
C ARG A 16 10.27 -6.08 0.44
N TYR A 17 9.68 -6.16 1.64
CA TYR A 17 8.24 -6.25 1.78
C TYR A 17 7.51 -5.04 1.18
N LEU A 18 8.03 -3.82 1.38
CA LEU A 18 7.45 -2.61 0.80
C LEU A 18 7.53 -2.60 -0.72
N GLU A 19 8.64 -3.07 -1.30
CA GLU A 19 8.77 -3.25 -2.75
C GLU A 19 7.75 -4.25 -3.30
N ASP A 20 7.63 -5.42 -2.66
CA ASP A 20 6.70 -6.47 -3.09
C ASP A 20 5.24 -5.97 -2.97
N LEU A 21 4.89 -5.32 -1.85
CA LEU A 21 3.57 -4.71 -1.62
C LEU A 21 3.24 -3.63 -2.65
N ALA A 22 4.19 -2.75 -2.98
CA ALA A 22 4.00 -1.73 -4.01
C ALA A 22 3.78 -2.39 -5.39
N GLY A 23 4.49 -3.48 -5.69
CA GLY A 23 4.27 -4.27 -6.89
C GLY A 23 2.88 -4.90 -6.97
N ASP A 24 2.40 -5.48 -5.87
CA ASP A 24 1.03 -6.02 -5.77
C ASP A 24 -0.01 -4.91 -5.93
N TYR A 25 0.19 -3.77 -5.28
CA TYR A 25 -0.70 -2.62 -5.37
C TYR A 25 -0.78 -2.07 -6.80
N HIS A 26 0.35 -1.95 -7.51
CA HIS A 26 0.34 -1.49 -8.90
C HIS A 26 -0.46 -2.43 -9.80
N ARG A 27 -0.31 -3.75 -9.65
CA ARG A 27 -1.12 -4.73 -10.39
C ARG A 27 -2.60 -4.59 -10.08
N PHE A 28 -2.94 -4.45 -8.80
CA PHE A 28 -4.32 -4.20 -8.37
C PHE A 28 -4.87 -2.92 -9.02
N TYR A 29 -4.15 -1.81 -8.93
CA TYR A 29 -4.63 -0.52 -9.42
C TYR A 29 -4.81 -0.49 -10.94
N ASP A 30 -3.94 -1.19 -11.68
CA ASP A 30 -4.05 -1.38 -13.13
C ASP A 30 -5.26 -2.24 -13.52
N SER A 31 -5.46 -3.36 -12.83
CA SER A 31 -6.52 -4.33 -13.17
C SER A 31 -7.90 -4.00 -12.58
N CYS A 32 -7.94 -3.22 -11.49
CA CYS A 32 -9.16 -2.95 -10.73
C CYS A 32 -9.42 -1.45 -10.65
N ARG A 33 -10.41 -0.97 -11.41
CA ARG A 33 -10.87 0.41 -11.33
C ARG A 33 -11.44 0.73 -9.94
N VAL A 34 -10.85 1.71 -9.27
CA VAL A 34 -11.21 2.09 -7.89
C VAL A 34 -12.39 3.06 -7.86
N LEU A 35 -12.40 4.05 -8.76
CA LEU A 35 -13.43 5.08 -8.83
C LEU A 35 -14.42 4.81 -9.98
N PRO A 36 -15.70 5.17 -9.84
CA PRO A 36 -16.67 5.08 -10.93
C PRO A 36 -16.22 5.85 -12.17
N GLN A 37 -16.64 5.41 -13.36
CA GLN A 37 -16.30 6.07 -14.63
C GLN A 37 -17.54 6.62 -15.33
N GLY A 38 -17.44 7.86 -15.82
CA GLY A 38 -18.53 8.50 -16.56
C GLY A 38 -19.75 8.69 -15.67
N ASP A 39 -20.89 8.14 -16.10
CA ASP A 39 -22.18 8.23 -15.40
C ASP A 39 -22.42 7.04 -14.44
N GLU A 40 -21.42 6.19 -14.22
CA GLU A 40 -21.52 5.09 -13.25
C GLU A 40 -21.73 5.64 -11.83
N GLN A 41 -22.72 5.09 -11.13
CA GLN A 41 -22.92 5.40 -9.72
C GLN A 41 -21.92 4.63 -8.84
N PRO A 42 -21.42 5.25 -7.74
CA PRO A 42 -20.65 4.53 -6.73
C PRO A 42 -21.39 3.30 -6.20
N THR A 43 -20.65 2.22 -6.02
CA THR A 43 -21.16 0.95 -5.50
C THR A 43 -20.29 0.47 -4.36
N ASP A 44 -20.74 -0.52 -3.60
CA ASP A 44 -19.97 -1.12 -2.50
C ASP A 44 -18.60 -1.64 -2.96
N LEU A 45 -18.46 -2.06 -4.22
CA LEU A 45 -17.18 -2.48 -4.80
C LEU A 45 -16.17 -1.31 -4.88
N HIS A 46 -16.64 -0.11 -5.26
CA HIS A 46 -15.80 1.09 -5.29
C HIS A 46 -15.34 1.46 -3.88
N THR A 47 -16.27 1.41 -2.91
CA THR A 47 -15.96 1.66 -1.49
C THR A 47 -14.94 0.68 -0.94
N ALA A 48 -15.11 -0.63 -1.24
CA ALA A 48 -14.17 -1.66 -0.81
C ALA A 48 -12.77 -1.47 -1.43
N ARG A 49 -12.70 -1.12 -2.72
CA ARG A 49 -11.43 -0.84 -3.41
C ARG A 49 -10.75 0.42 -2.85
N LEU A 50 -11.52 1.46 -2.54
CA LEU A 50 -10.99 2.66 -1.89
C LEU A 50 -10.44 2.35 -0.50
N ALA A 51 -11.12 1.52 0.28
CA ALA A 51 -10.62 1.06 1.58
C ALA A 51 -9.30 0.28 1.44
N LEU A 52 -9.16 -0.54 0.39
CA LEU A 52 -7.88 -1.21 0.09
C LEU A 52 -6.77 -0.20 -0.22
N CYS A 53 -7.04 0.82 -1.04
CA CYS A 53 -6.07 1.90 -1.30
C CYS A 53 -5.62 2.60 0.00
N GLN A 54 -6.56 2.90 0.90
CA GLN A 54 -6.26 3.54 2.18
C GLN A 54 -5.42 2.62 3.09
N ALA A 55 -5.78 1.34 3.17
CA ALA A 55 -5.02 0.35 3.94
C ALA A 55 -3.58 0.22 3.43
N THR A 56 -3.41 0.08 2.11
CA THR A 56 -2.07 0.00 1.49
C THR A 56 -1.26 1.26 1.75
N ARG A 57 -1.86 2.45 1.61
CA ARG A 57 -1.21 3.73 1.95
C ARG A 57 -0.70 3.73 3.40
N GLN A 58 -1.53 3.29 4.35
CA GLN A 58 -1.16 3.25 5.76
C GLN A 58 0.03 2.30 6.01
N VAL A 59 0.02 1.11 5.41
CA VAL A 59 1.10 0.13 5.55
C VAL A 59 2.41 0.67 4.96
N ILE A 60 2.36 1.27 3.77
CA ILE A 60 3.53 1.88 3.13
C ILE A 60 4.09 3.01 4.01
N ALA A 61 3.24 3.91 4.48
CA ALA A 61 3.67 5.02 5.35
C ALA A 61 4.33 4.51 6.64
N ASN A 62 3.74 3.50 7.28
CA ASN A 62 4.30 2.89 8.49
C ASN A 62 5.66 2.22 8.22
N GLY A 63 5.79 1.46 7.13
CA GLY A 63 7.04 0.80 6.78
C GLY A 63 8.14 1.80 6.42
N LEU A 64 7.82 2.85 5.65
CA LEU A 64 8.76 3.93 5.33
C LEU A 64 9.24 4.65 6.60
N ALA A 65 8.33 4.96 7.53
CA ALA A 65 8.69 5.55 8.82
C ALA A 65 9.63 4.66 9.64
N ILE A 66 9.41 3.34 9.65
CA ILE A 66 10.28 2.37 10.34
C ILE A 66 11.71 2.40 9.78
N ILE A 67 11.89 2.60 8.47
CA ILE A 67 13.21 2.69 7.84
C ILE A 67 13.76 4.12 7.74
N GLY A 68 13.12 5.09 8.41
CA GLY A 68 13.60 6.48 8.49
C GLY A 68 13.35 7.31 7.23
N VAL A 69 12.39 6.93 6.39
CA VAL A 69 12.04 7.61 5.14
C VAL A 69 10.65 8.26 5.26
N THR A 70 10.51 9.48 4.74
CA THR A 70 9.22 10.18 4.70
C THR A 70 8.33 9.63 3.58
N ALA A 71 7.02 9.51 3.84
CA ALA A 71 6.03 9.17 2.83
C ALA A 71 5.33 10.45 2.31
N PRO A 72 5.74 11.02 1.16
CA PRO A 72 5.14 12.25 0.65
C PRO A 72 3.68 12.04 0.24
N GLU A 73 2.81 13.00 0.54
CA GLU A 73 1.40 12.94 0.14
C GLU A 73 1.20 13.22 -1.36
N ARG A 74 2.16 13.91 -1.98
CA ARG A 74 2.21 14.24 -3.39
C ARG A 74 3.66 14.20 -3.86
N MET A 75 3.90 13.58 -5.01
CA MET A 75 5.19 13.59 -5.72
C MET A 75 5.33 14.85 -6.56
#